data_AF-A0A382U4V6-F1
#
_entry.id   AF-A0A382U4V6-F1
#
_cell.length_a   1.000
_cell.length_b   1.000
_cell.length_c   1.000
_cell.angle_alpha   90.00
_cell.angle_beta   90.00
_cell.angle_gamma   90.00
#
_symmetry.space_group_name_H-M   'P 1'
#
loop_
_entity.id
_entity.type
_entity.pdbx_description
1 polymer ?
#
loop_
_entity_poly.entity_id
_entity_poly.type
_entity_poly.pdbx_seq_one_letter_code
_entity_poly.pdbx_strand_id
1 'polypeptide(L)' 'MFKFKAKKVLVTGASRGIGKAIAQGFAMNGAQVSLVYRKEKELA' A
#
# COMPACT_ATOMS: atom_id res chain seq x y z
N MET A 1 -3.99 4.53 -18.65
CA MET A 1 -4.28 4.62 -17.19
C MET A 1 -4.34 3.21 -16.63
N PHE A 2 -3.53 2.89 -15.61
CA PHE A 2 -3.45 1.55 -15.03
C PHE A 2 -4.72 1.22 -14.23
N LYS A 3 -5.28 0.01 -14.41
CA LYS A 3 -6.49 -0.44 -13.69
C LYS A 3 -6.09 -1.36 -12.54
N PHE A 4 -6.23 -0.88 -11.30
CA PHE A 4 -5.92 -1.66 -10.08
C PHE A 4 -7.15 -2.18 -9.32
N LYS A 5 -8.36 -1.88 -9.82
CA LYS A 5 -9.61 -2.38 -9.24
C LYS A 5 -9.57 -3.91 -9.10
N ALA A 6 -9.85 -4.40 -7.89
CA ALA A 6 -9.87 -5.83 -7.54
C ALA A 6 -8.51 -6.57 -7.69
N LYS A 7 -7.39 -5.84 -7.77
CA LYS A 7 -6.05 -6.43 -7.70
C LYS A 7 -5.58 -6.49 -6.24
N LYS A 8 -4.84 -7.54 -5.90
CA LYS A 8 -4.16 -7.67 -4.61
C LYS A 8 -2.72 -7.16 -4.75
N VAL A 9 -2.30 -6.27 -3.86
CA VAL A 9 -0.97 -5.64 -3.89
C VAL A 9 -0.32 -5.74 -2.52
N LEU A 10 0.93 -6.19 -2.48
CA LEU A 10 1.76 -6.22 -1.27
C LEU A 10 2.76 -5.07 -1.33
N VAL A 11 2.78 -4.21 -0.31
CA VAL A 11 3.74 -3.11 -0.19
C VAL A 11 4.57 -3.30 1.06
N THR A 12 5.88 -3.46 0.89
CA THR A 12 6.85 -3.48 1.99
C THR A 12 7.37 -2.07 2.27
N GLY A 13 7.86 -1.82 3.49
CA GLY A 13 8.29 -0.46 3.86
C GLY A 13 7.12 0.54 3.93
N ALA A 14 5.89 0.06 4.13
CA ALA A 14 4.68 0.84 3.89
C ALA A 14 4.31 1.86 4.98
N SER A 15 5.04 1.92 6.11
CA SER A 15 4.70 2.82 7.22
C SER A 15 4.92 4.30 6.90
N ARG A 16 5.87 4.63 6.02
CA ARG A 16 6.28 6.03 5.75
C ARG A 16 6.91 6.24 4.39
N GLY A 17 7.12 7.51 4.04
CA GLY A 17 7.81 7.93 2.83
C GLY A 17 7.18 7.36 1.56
N ILE A 18 8.04 6.86 0.66
CA ILE A 18 7.64 6.35 -0.66
C ILE A 18 6.72 5.14 -0.53
N GLY A 19 7.00 4.20 0.38
CA GLY A 19 6.17 3.01 0.57
C GLY A 19 4.73 3.36 0.95
N LYS A 20 4.55 4.35 1.84
CA LYS A 20 3.23 4.86 2.20
C LYS A 20 2.51 5.50 1.01
N ALA A 21 3.20 6.36 0.26
CA ALA A 21 2.62 7.01 -0.92
C ALA A 21 2.20 6.00 -1.99
N ILE A 22 3.01 4.95 -2.22
CA ILE A 22 2.70 3.86 -3.14
C ILE A 22 1.45 3.10 -2.68
N ALA A 23 1.38 2.71 -1.40
CA ALA A 23 0.23 2.00 -0.85
C ALA A 23 -1.07 2.81 -0.99
N GLN A 24 -1.01 4.11 -0.68
CA GLN A 24 -2.13 5.03 -0.85
C GLN A 24 -2.56 5.13 -2.32
N GLY A 25 -1.61 5.30 -3.24
CA GLY A 25 -1.89 5.34 -4.67
C GLY A 25 -2.62 4.09 -5.17
N PHE A 26 -2.18 2.90 -4.77
CA PHE A 26 -2.87 1.66 -5.14
C PHE A 26 -4.28 1.55 -4.53
N ALA A 27 -4.44 1.89 -3.25
CA ALA A 27 -5.74 1.87 -2.58
C ALA A 27 -6.73 2.84 -3.24
N MET A 28 -6.30 4.07 -3.55
CA MET A 28 -7.11 5.06 -4.26
C MET A 28 -7.54 4.60 -5.67
N ASN A 29 -6.77 3.70 -6.29
CA ASN A 29 -7.10 3.12 -7.60
C ASN A 29 -7.86 1.78 -7.50
N GLY A 30 -8.38 1.43 -6.32
CA GLY A 30 -9.28 0.30 -6.10
C GLY A 30 -8.59 -1.06 -5.85
N ALA A 31 -7.29 -1.06 -5.56
CA ALA A 31 -6.59 -2.26 -5.13
C ALA A 31 -6.98 -2.67 -3.70
N GLN A 32 -6.89 -3.96 -3.41
CA GLN A 32 -6.76 -4.47 -2.05
C GLN A 32 -5.27 -4.50 -1.70
N VAL A 33 -4.87 -3.67 -0.75
CA VAL A 33 -3.45 -3.47 -0.42
C VAL A 33 -3.14 -4.08 0.94
N SER A 34 -2.13 -4.95 0.99
CA SER A 34 -1.53 -5.45 2.22
C SER A 34 -0.25 -4.66 2.50
N LEU A 35 -0.12 -4.18 3.74
CA LEU A 35 0.99 -3.35 4.17
C LEU A 35 1.95 -4.18 5.03
N VAL A 36 3.25 -4.09 4.76
CA VAL A 36 4.29 -4.78 5.53
C VAL A 36 5.31 -3.79 6.06
N TYR A 37 5.54 -3.85 7.37
CA TYR A 37 6.59 -3.13 8.05
C TYR A 37 7.15 -3.93 9.22
N ARG A 38 8.39 -3.64 9.64
CA ARG A 38 9.06 -4.37 10.73
C ARG A 38 8.40 -4.13 12.09
N LYS A 39 7.70 -3.02 12.28
CA LYS A 39 7.06 -2.62 13.52
C LYS A 39 5.59 -2.32 13.25
N GLU A 40 4.70 -3.14 13.82
CA GLU A 40 3.26 -3.03 13.62
C GLU A 40 2.70 -1.67 14.07
N LYS A 41 3.17 -1.15 15.21
CA LYS A 41 2.75 0.16 15.75
C LYS A 41 3.02 1.35 14.80
N GLU A 42 3.86 1.19 13.78
CA GLU A 42 4.16 2.23 12.81
C GLU A 42 3.32 2.10 11.52
N LEU A 43 2.52 1.04 11.38
CA LEU A 43 1.53 0.95 10.31
C LEU A 43 0.32 1.84 10.65
N ALA A 44 -0.05 2.69 9.70
CA ALA A 44 -1.16 3.65 9.80
C ALA A 44 -2.36 3.19 8.99
#